data_AF-A0AA94EI17-F1
#
_entry.id   AF-A0AA94EI17-F1
#
_cell.length_a   1.000
_cell.length_b   1.000
_cell.length_c   1.000
_cell.angle_alpha   90.00
_cell.angle_beta   90.00
_cell.angle_gamma   90.00
#
_symmetry.space_group_name_H-M   'P 1'
#
loop_
_entity.id
_entity.type
_entity.pdbx_description
1 polymer ?
#
loop_
_entity_poly.entity_id
_entity_poly.type
_entity_poly.pdbx_seq_one_letter_code
_entity_poly.pdbx_strand_id
1 'polypeptide(L)'
;MTRRKKSRKPGPLAPAKKPKDTSVSVDSSRGKKKGKGLKPGQRHSSTATKQSASQSGSQQPDPRKGSRRKIPLVSVASAATVSQLTPAEELKRLEQDETLQALVTRFEQGEELSDAEQQYLDEKSERYEQLATELGIDLEDDDDWDDEEY
;
A
#
# COMPACT_ATOMS: atom_id res chain seq x y z
N MET A 1 98.36 26.43 -36.31
CA MET A 1 96.90 26.46 -36.06
C MET A 1 96.63 26.70 -34.58
N THR A 2 96.03 27.82 -34.18
CA THR A 2 95.33 27.93 -32.87
C THR A 2 94.17 28.93 -32.96
N ARG A 3 92.95 28.42 -33.17
CA ARG A 3 91.70 29.21 -33.18
C ARG A 3 91.23 29.41 -31.73
N ARG A 4 91.35 30.62 -31.18
CA ARG A 4 90.68 30.98 -29.91
C ARG A 4 89.23 31.40 -30.19
N LYS A 5 88.25 30.63 -29.73
CA LYS A 5 86.82 31.00 -29.82
C LYS A 5 86.48 32.01 -28.71
N LYS A 6 85.88 33.15 -29.06
CA LYS A 6 85.34 34.13 -28.11
C LYS A 6 84.02 33.58 -27.54
N SER A 7 83.98 33.20 -26.26
CA SER A 7 82.73 32.82 -25.58
C SER A 7 82.09 34.07 -24.96
N ARG A 8 80.83 34.36 -25.29
CA ARG A 8 80.05 35.39 -24.59
C ARG A 8 79.28 34.68 -23.48
N LYS A 9 79.70 34.85 -22.22
CA LYS A 9 78.92 34.39 -21.07
C LYS A 9 77.75 35.39 -20.91
N PRO A 10 76.48 34.97 -21.00
CA PRO A 10 75.38 35.88 -20.67
C PRO A 10 75.48 36.19 -19.17
N GLY A 11 75.46 37.48 -18.82
CA GLY A 11 75.45 37.93 -17.43
C GLY A 11 74.19 37.45 -16.70
N PRO A 12 74.15 37.53 -15.36
CA PRO A 12 73.03 37.02 -14.58
C PRO A 12 71.73 37.77 -14.96
N LEU A 13 70.66 37.01 -15.22
CA LEU A 13 69.32 37.56 -15.44
C LEU A 13 68.82 38.21 -14.13
N ALA A 14 68.14 39.35 -14.28
CA ALA A 14 67.68 40.24 -13.21
C ALA A 14 67.04 39.52 -11.99
N PRO A 15 67.10 40.10 -10.78
CA PRO A 15 66.56 39.47 -9.58
C PRO A 15 65.05 39.23 -9.70
N ALA A 16 64.61 38.02 -9.31
CA ALA A 16 63.21 37.63 -9.33
C ALA A 16 62.38 38.47 -8.34
N LYS A 17 61.16 38.83 -8.73
CA LYS A 17 60.21 39.54 -7.85
C LYS A 17 59.82 38.64 -6.68
N LYS A 18 59.96 39.14 -5.44
CA LYS A 18 59.46 38.44 -4.25
C LYS A 18 57.93 38.39 -4.27
N PRO A 19 57.30 37.29 -3.82
CA PRO A 19 55.84 37.23 -3.71
C PRO A 19 55.34 38.26 -2.70
N LYS A 20 54.18 38.83 -2.99
CA LYS A 20 53.47 39.77 -2.11
C LYS A 20 52.88 38.94 -0.96
N ASP A 21 53.32 39.17 0.28
CA ASP A 21 52.69 38.56 1.46
C ASP A 21 51.23 39.04 1.55
N THR A 22 50.29 38.19 1.13
CA THR A 22 48.86 38.42 1.35
C THR A 22 48.45 37.73 2.64
N SER A 23 48.67 38.38 3.78
CA SER A 23 48.08 37.94 5.04
C SER A 23 47.41 39.10 5.76
N VAL A 24 46.23 39.46 5.28
CA VAL A 24 45.15 39.90 6.17
C VAL A 24 43.95 39.04 5.83
N SER A 25 43.72 38.01 6.66
CA SER A 25 42.47 37.28 6.70
C SER A 25 41.37 38.27 7.05
N VAL A 26 40.75 38.86 6.03
CA VAL A 26 39.51 39.62 6.20
C VAL A 26 38.42 38.62 6.54
N ASP A 27 38.13 38.57 7.82
CA ASP A 27 36.95 38.05 8.48
C ASP A 27 35.84 37.57 7.52
N SER A 28 35.49 36.29 7.63
CA SER A 28 34.51 35.59 6.76
C SER A 28 33.06 36.05 7.00
N SER A 29 32.86 37.15 7.72
CA SER A 29 31.57 37.79 8.01
C SER A 29 31.06 38.70 6.89
N ARG A 30 31.84 38.92 5.82
CA ARG A 30 31.33 39.63 4.63
C ARG A 30 30.35 38.75 3.86
N GLY A 31 29.06 38.95 4.11
CA GLY A 31 27.97 38.43 3.30
C GLY A 31 28.22 38.61 1.80
N LYS A 32 27.69 37.69 1.00
CA LYS A 32 27.97 37.59 -0.44
C LYS A 32 27.74 38.95 -1.13
N LYS A 33 28.80 39.51 -1.74
CA LYS A 33 28.72 40.75 -2.52
C LYS A 33 27.60 40.64 -3.55
N LYS A 34 26.75 41.68 -3.65
CA LYS A 34 25.66 41.80 -4.64
C LYS A 34 26.25 41.61 -6.04
N GLY A 35 25.74 40.65 -6.81
CA GLY A 35 26.26 40.30 -8.14
C GLY A 35 27.11 39.02 -8.20
N LYS A 36 27.44 38.39 -7.07
CA LYS A 36 27.89 36.98 -7.10
C LYS A 36 26.63 36.11 -7.14
N GLY A 37 26.50 35.29 -8.19
CA GLY A 37 25.29 34.52 -8.52
C GLY A 37 24.74 33.62 -7.41
N LEU A 38 23.71 32.85 -7.74
CA LEU A 38 23.01 31.97 -6.80
C LEU A 38 23.97 30.97 -6.12
N LYS A 39 23.60 30.51 -4.92
CA LYS A 39 24.40 29.52 -4.16
C LYS A 39 24.55 28.24 -5.01
N PRO A 40 25.72 27.57 -5.00
CA PRO A 40 25.87 26.27 -5.65
C PRO A 40 24.85 25.28 -5.06
N GLY A 41 24.21 24.50 -5.93
CA GLY A 41 23.13 23.58 -5.54
C GLY A 41 23.66 22.32 -4.85
N GLN A 42 22.91 21.83 -3.86
CA GLN A 42 23.26 20.62 -3.13
C GLN A 42 22.85 19.39 -3.92
N ARG A 43 23.80 18.85 -4.69
CA ARG A 43 23.61 17.62 -5.49
C ARG A 43 23.68 16.34 -4.65
N HIS A 44 24.23 16.43 -3.45
CA HIS A 44 24.58 15.27 -2.62
C HIS A 44 23.83 15.19 -1.30
N SER A 45 22.91 16.11 -1.00
CA SER A 45 21.89 15.77 -0.01
C SER A 45 20.97 14.78 -0.69
N SER A 46 21.19 13.49 -0.44
CA SER A 46 20.12 12.52 -0.61
C SER A 46 18.89 13.17 0.03
N THR A 47 17.84 13.29 -0.76
CA THR A 47 16.54 13.67 -0.23
C THR A 47 16.25 12.68 0.88
N ALA A 48 16.54 13.06 2.13
CA ALA A 48 15.85 12.51 3.27
C ALA A 48 14.40 12.66 2.88
N THR A 49 13.78 11.53 2.56
CA THR A 49 12.38 11.39 2.27
C THR A 49 11.65 12.12 3.38
N LYS A 50 11.32 13.39 3.14
CA LYS A 50 10.28 14.06 3.88
C LYS A 50 9.07 13.20 3.57
N GLN A 51 8.74 12.34 4.52
CA GLN A 51 7.40 11.77 4.65
C GLN A 51 6.51 13.01 4.78
N SER A 52 6.07 13.51 3.63
CA SER A 52 5.11 14.60 3.56
C SER A 52 3.82 14.05 4.11
N ALA A 53 3.62 14.30 5.40
CA ALA A 53 2.30 14.41 5.97
C ALA A 53 1.45 15.27 5.03
N SER A 54 0.35 14.68 4.54
CA SER A 54 -0.88 15.34 4.14
C SER A 54 -0.75 16.80 3.68
N GLN A 55 -0.42 17.01 2.41
CA GLN A 55 -0.84 18.23 1.72
C GLN A 55 -1.82 17.84 0.61
N SER A 56 -3.10 17.91 0.98
CA SER A 56 -4.27 17.99 0.11
C SER A 56 -4.26 19.29 -0.69
N GLY A 57 -3.26 19.46 -1.54
CA GLY A 57 -3.22 20.52 -2.55
C GLY A 57 -3.48 19.90 -3.92
N SER A 58 -4.52 20.36 -4.60
CA SER A 58 -4.89 20.03 -5.98
C SER A 58 -3.82 20.52 -6.98
N GLN A 59 -2.61 19.96 -6.92
CA GLN A 59 -1.62 20.14 -7.96
C GLN A 59 -1.94 19.17 -9.09
N GLN A 60 -2.23 19.72 -10.27
CA GLN A 60 -2.42 18.96 -11.49
C GLN A 60 -1.20 18.04 -11.69
N PRO A 61 -1.41 16.71 -11.79
CA PRO A 61 -0.29 15.78 -11.92
C PRO A 61 0.46 16.04 -13.23
N ASP A 62 1.79 15.96 -13.19
CA ASP A 62 2.66 16.10 -14.36
C ASP A 62 2.23 15.09 -15.44
N PRO A 63 1.90 15.54 -16.68
CA PRO A 63 1.42 14.66 -17.75
C PRO A 63 2.43 13.57 -18.15
N ARG A 64 3.72 13.72 -17.79
CA ARG A 64 4.75 12.71 -18.05
C ARG A 64 4.75 11.57 -17.02
N LYS A 65 4.13 11.77 -15.85
CA LYS A 65 4.02 10.73 -14.82
C LYS A 65 2.64 10.11 -14.90
N GLY A 66 2.57 8.86 -15.38
CA GLY A 66 1.34 8.09 -15.36
C GLY A 66 0.77 7.90 -13.94
N SER A 67 -0.50 7.51 -13.85
CA SER A 67 -1.15 7.23 -12.57
C SER A 67 -0.46 6.08 -11.85
N ARG A 68 0.22 6.38 -10.73
CA ARG A 68 0.77 5.37 -9.79
C ARG A 68 -0.15 5.17 -8.58
N ARG A 69 -1.42 5.57 -8.68
CA ARG A 69 -2.40 5.38 -7.60
C ARG A 69 -2.67 3.88 -7.47
N LYS A 70 -2.56 3.36 -6.24
CA LYS A 70 -2.91 1.96 -5.95
C LYS A 70 -4.39 1.76 -6.28
N ILE A 71 -4.69 0.69 -7.00
CA ILE A 71 -6.05 0.27 -7.31
C ILE A 71 -6.39 -0.84 -6.29
N PRO A 72 -7.50 -0.73 -5.54
CA PRO A 72 -7.94 -1.80 -4.68
C PRO A 72 -8.31 -3.03 -5.52
N LEU A 73 -7.88 -4.22 -5.08
CA LEU A 73 -8.15 -5.49 -5.78
C LEU A 73 -9.60 -5.96 -5.63
N VAL A 74 -10.30 -5.43 -4.62
CA VAL A 74 -11.73 -5.69 -4.38
C VAL A 74 -12.52 -4.50 -4.90
N SER A 75 -13.58 -4.75 -5.65
CA SER A 75 -14.46 -3.69 -6.16
C SER A 75 -15.01 -2.89 -4.99
N VAL A 76 -14.67 -1.60 -4.94
CA VAL A 76 -15.40 -0.61 -4.13
C VAL A 76 -16.70 -0.30 -4.86
N ALA A 77 -17.51 -1.34 -5.05
CA ALA A 77 -18.92 -1.18 -5.30
C ALA A 77 -19.49 -0.60 -4.01
N SER A 78 -19.74 0.70 -4.08
CA SER A 78 -20.51 1.47 -3.13
C SER A 78 -21.60 0.61 -2.48
N ALA A 79 -21.60 0.62 -1.15
CA ALA A 79 -22.74 0.32 -0.31
C ALA A 79 -24.08 0.54 -1.04
N ALA A 80 -24.66 -0.56 -1.52
CA ALA A 80 -26.09 -0.68 -1.63
C ALA A 80 -26.52 -1.33 -0.32
N THR A 81 -27.32 -0.59 0.42
CA THR A 81 -28.01 -0.95 1.65
C THR A 81 -28.99 -2.09 1.39
N VAL A 82 -28.46 -3.28 1.17
CA VAL A 82 -29.11 -4.54 1.51
C VAL A 82 -27.98 -5.30 2.16
N SER A 83 -28.03 -5.41 3.48
CA SER A 83 -27.25 -6.39 4.23
C SER A 83 -27.69 -7.76 3.73
N GLN A 84 -27.21 -8.16 2.55
CA GLN A 84 -27.32 -9.53 2.09
C GLN A 84 -26.43 -10.30 3.06
N LEU A 85 -27.06 -11.04 3.97
CA LEU A 85 -26.35 -11.95 4.83
C LEU A 85 -25.49 -12.82 3.90
N THR A 86 -24.25 -13.08 4.30
CA THR A 86 -23.48 -14.08 3.57
C THR A 86 -24.22 -15.42 3.68
N PRO A 87 -24.16 -16.32 2.68
CA PRO A 87 -24.86 -17.60 2.75
C PRO A 87 -24.59 -18.38 4.06
N ALA A 88 -23.36 -18.30 4.57
CA ALA A 88 -22.97 -18.89 5.85
C ALA A 88 -23.62 -18.22 7.08
N GLU A 89 -23.88 -16.92 7.02
CA GLU A 89 -24.55 -16.17 8.09
C GLU A 89 -26.06 -16.40 8.07
N GLU A 90 -26.65 -16.56 6.89
CA GLU A 90 -28.05 -16.96 6.75
C GLU A 90 -28.28 -18.39 7.27
N LEU A 91 -27.40 -19.33 6.94
CA LEU A 91 -27.46 -20.71 7.44
C LEU A 91 -27.41 -20.74 8.97
N LYS A 92 -26.46 -20.03 9.59
CA LYS A 92 -26.38 -19.90 11.06
C LYS A 92 -27.63 -19.31 11.70
N ARG A 93 -28.28 -18.37 11.00
CA ARG A 93 -29.53 -17.78 11.49
C ARG A 93 -30.67 -18.80 11.47
N LEU A 94 -30.75 -19.62 10.42
CA LEU A 94 -31.74 -20.71 10.34
C LEU A 94 -31.52 -21.75 11.44
N GLU A 95 -30.27 -22.13 11.71
CA GLU A 95 -29.93 -23.04 12.81
C GLU A 95 -30.32 -22.50 14.19
N GLN A 96 -30.33 -21.17 14.36
CA GLN A 96 -30.66 -20.47 15.61
C GLN A 96 -32.13 -20.02 15.69
N ASP A 97 -32.97 -20.35 14.71
CA ASP A 97 -34.37 -19.91 14.72
C ASP A 97 -35.20 -20.74 15.71
N GLU A 98 -35.56 -20.12 16.84
CA GLU A 98 -36.36 -20.74 17.90
C GLU A 98 -37.72 -21.27 17.40
N THR A 99 -38.32 -20.62 16.40
CA THR A 99 -39.62 -21.03 15.86
C THR A 99 -39.52 -22.31 15.05
N LEU A 100 -38.49 -22.41 14.21
CA LEU A 100 -38.20 -23.60 13.42
C LEU A 100 -37.86 -24.79 14.34
N GLN A 101 -37.02 -24.58 15.35
CA GLN A 101 -36.66 -25.62 16.33
C GLN A 101 -37.88 -26.16 17.08
N ALA A 102 -38.79 -25.27 17.51
CA ALA A 102 -40.02 -25.68 18.20
C ALA A 102 -40.95 -26.49 17.29
N LEU A 103 -41.08 -26.10 16.02
CA LEU A 103 -41.89 -26.82 15.03
C LEU A 103 -41.33 -28.22 14.74
N VAL A 104 -40.01 -28.33 14.52
CA VAL A 104 -39.33 -29.62 14.32
C VAL A 104 -39.55 -30.54 15.52
N THR A 105 -39.40 -30.01 16.74
CA THR A 105 -39.61 -30.78 17.97
C THR A 105 -41.04 -31.33 18.06
N ARG A 106 -42.06 -30.54 17.70
CA ARG A 106 -43.47 -30.98 17.69
C ARG A 106 -43.73 -32.01 16.60
N PHE A 107 -43.15 -31.81 15.42
CA PHE A 107 -43.22 -32.76 14.31
C PHE A 107 -42.62 -34.12 14.69
N GLU A 108 -41.46 -34.13 15.36
CA GLU A 108 -40.81 -35.34 15.90
C GLU A 108 -41.65 -36.03 16.99
N GLN A 109 -42.38 -35.25 17.79
CA GLN A 109 -43.32 -35.77 18.79
C GLN A 109 -44.60 -36.35 18.17
N GLY A 110 -44.80 -36.18 16.86
CA GLY A 110 -45.99 -36.65 16.15
C GLY A 110 -47.23 -35.78 16.39
N GLU A 111 -47.05 -34.52 16.82
CA GLU A 111 -48.15 -33.56 16.89
C GLU A 111 -48.55 -33.11 15.47
N GLU A 112 -49.85 -32.94 15.24
CA GLU A 112 -50.36 -32.41 13.97
C GLU A 112 -50.07 -30.91 13.88
N LEU A 113 -49.19 -30.52 12.96
CA LEU A 113 -48.94 -29.13 12.62
C LEU A 113 -50.06 -28.57 11.74
N SER A 114 -50.35 -27.28 11.85
CA SER A 114 -51.27 -26.62 10.91
C SER A 114 -50.65 -26.52 9.52
N ASP A 115 -51.50 -26.42 8.48
CA ASP A 115 -51.03 -26.30 7.09
C ASP A 115 -50.01 -25.16 6.88
N ALA A 116 -50.17 -24.05 7.60
CA ALA A 116 -49.26 -22.91 7.53
C ALA A 116 -47.91 -23.18 8.21
N GLU A 117 -47.90 -23.94 9.31
CA GLU A 117 -46.68 -24.33 10.01
C GLU A 117 -45.90 -25.37 9.22
N GLN A 118 -46.61 -26.32 8.58
CA GLN A 118 -45.98 -27.30 7.69
C GLN A 118 -45.33 -26.62 6.48
N GLN A 119 -46.05 -25.72 5.81
CA GLN A 119 -45.49 -24.94 4.68
C GLN A 119 -44.27 -24.13 5.10
N TYR A 120 -44.28 -23.54 6.29
CA TYR A 120 -43.13 -22.81 6.81
C TYR A 120 -41.94 -23.73 7.04
N LEU A 121 -42.14 -24.91 7.64
CA LEU A 121 -41.09 -25.90 7.84
C LEU A 121 -40.49 -26.32 6.49
N ASP A 122 -41.33 -26.67 5.53
CA ASP A 122 -40.92 -27.10 4.19
C ASP A 122 -40.09 -25.99 3.48
N GLU A 123 -40.58 -24.74 3.49
CA GLU A 123 -39.85 -23.59 2.90
C GLU A 123 -38.46 -23.38 3.54
N LYS A 124 -38.36 -23.54 4.87
CA LYS A 124 -37.10 -23.37 5.59
C LYS A 124 -36.12 -24.51 5.34
N SER A 125 -36.61 -25.75 5.26
CA SER A 125 -35.81 -26.92 4.90
C SER A 125 -35.24 -26.81 3.49
N GLU A 126 -36.07 -26.45 2.50
CA GLU A 126 -35.61 -26.21 1.12
C GLU A 126 -34.56 -25.10 1.05
N ARG A 127 -34.75 -24.02 1.83
CA ARG A 127 -33.77 -22.93 1.90
C ARG A 127 -32.45 -23.39 2.52
N TYR A 128 -32.50 -24.24 3.55
CA TYR A 128 -31.32 -24.81 4.19
C TYR A 128 -30.51 -25.67 3.22
N GLU A 129 -31.16 -26.55 2.47
CA GLU A 129 -30.52 -27.40 1.44
C GLU A 129 -29.83 -26.56 0.35
N GLN A 130 -30.50 -25.50 -0.12
CA GLN A 130 -29.92 -24.57 -1.09
C GLN A 130 -28.66 -23.89 -0.53
N LEU A 131 -28.69 -23.43 0.73
CA LEU A 131 -27.55 -22.79 1.37
C LEU A 131 -26.40 -23.76 1.60
N ALA A 132 -26.69 -25.00 2.01
CA ALA A 132 -25.69 -26.05 2.16
C ALA A 132 -25.00 -26.34 0.82
N THR A 133 -25.77 -26.50 -0.26
CA THR A 133 -25.26 -26.70 -1.63
C THR A 133 -24.41 -25.51 -2.09
N GLU A 134 -24.85 -24.28 -1.85
CA GLU A 134 -24.11 -23.06 -2.21
C GLU A 134 -22.76 -22.96 -1.46
N LEU A 135 -22.72 -23.46 -0.22
CA LEU A 135 -21.50 -23.51 0.59
C LEU A 135 -20.61 -24.73 0.30
N GLY A 136 -21.08 -25.67 -0.52
CA GLY A 136 -20.38 -26.93 -0.81
C GLY A 136 -20.34 -27.87 0.39
N ILE A 137 -21.35 -27.80 1.26
CA ILE A 137 -21.61 -28.78 2.32
C ILE A 137 -22.50 -29.84 1.66
N ASP A 138 -21.89 -30.94 1.23
CA ASP A 138 -22.63 -32.07 0.66
C ASP A 138 -23.39 -32.79 1.79
N LEU A 139 -24.69 -32.50 1.91
CA LEU A 139 -25.58 -33.11 2.91
C LEU A 139 -25.77 -34.63 2.70
N GLU A 140 -25.46 -35.13 1.51
CA GLU A 140 -25.57 -36.56 1.14
C GLU A 140 -24.29 -37.37 1.45
N ASP A 141 -23.16 -36.72 1.73
CA ASP A 141 -21.83 -37.36 1.86
C ASP A 141 -21.33 -37.42 3.32
N ASP A 142 -22.23 -37.26 4.31
CA ASP A 142 -21.95 -37.36 5.75
C ASP A 142 -21.68 -38.82 6.22
N ASP A 143 -21.55 -39.77 5.28
CA ASP A 143 -21.20 -41.18 5.54
C ASP A 143 -19.67 -41.45 5.47
N ASP A 144 -18.82 -40.44 5.23
CA ASP A 144 -17.36 -40.61 5.05
C ASP A 144 -16.49 -40.08 6.23
N TRP A 145 -17.09 -39.91 7.42
CA TRP A 145 -16.41 -39.42 8.65
C TRP A 145 -16.19 -40.47 9.76
N ASP A 146 -16.14 -41.77 9.43
CA ASP A 146 -15.88 -42.84 10.41
C ASP A 146 -14.73 -43.81 10.03
N ASP A 147 -13.65 -43.34 9.38
CA ASP A 147 -12.48 -44.20 9.12
C ASP A 147 -11.10 -43.49 9.22
N GLU A 148 -10.91 -42.63 10.23
CA GLU A 148 -9.58 -42.15 10.65
C GLU A 148 -9.15 -42.78 12.00
N GLU A 149 -9.19 -44.13 12.07
CA GLU A 149 -8.41 -44.91 13.04
C GLU A 149 -7.47 -45.90 12.32
N TYR A 150 -6.29 -45.39 11.87
CA TYR A 150 -5.07 -46.22 11.74
C TYR A 150 -3.78 -45.40 11.80
#